data_AF-A0A2V5MEF3-F1
#
_entry.id   AF-A0A2V5MEF3-F1
#
_cell.length_a   1.000
_cell.length_b   1.000
_cell.length_c   1.000
_cell.angle_alpha   90.00
_cell.angle_beta   90.00
_cell.angle_gamma   90.00
#
_symmetry.space_group_name_H-M   'P 1'
#
loop_
_entity.id
_entity.type
_entity.pdbx_description
1 polymer ?
#
loop_
_entity_poly.entity_id
_entity_poly.type
_entity_poly.pdbx_seq_one_letter_code
_entity_poly.pdbx_strand_id
1 'polypeptide(L)'
;MKLTCHGLRRCLLASSLVFVATVTSVFADTANLQSASDTGLFQNAPNNNLGAQSFVPVGSPPGTRARGLVRFDFDGQIPANAVINSARLTLRVALDKGGSLNVDLHRMLKPWTEGTHSGGANGSGSVGAPASTGETTWNNRAHPNTPWGTPGAQAGSDYFSTASASAPVSASQVSFSSAGLLADVQRFVSTPSTNFGWLIKNQNEVTQGARRIATREDSVNAPTLVVDFTVPGGAPVAITSPSPLPSAMVGTPYSFTFTVTNGTAPFSWSVTAGSLPAGLSLTTGGVLSGTPTNAGNFNFTAQVVDNAGASTNKTFSLTINPPALTVSSSSPLPAGAVDVAYSQTLTVSGGMPPYNWLLASGALPGGLTLSSGGVLSGTPTNAGGFNFTVQVTDATSALTNKAFALTIDSPLQIASVNLVGNEVHFQFTAQADRAYAVEFRASLASGDWQTLTNFSAQATSTNVTVTDLISSVARFYRLRTP
;
A
#
# COMPACT_ATOMS: atom_id res chain seq x y z
N MET A 1 -17.09 57.86 32.39
CA MET A 1 -18.55 58.06 32.26
C MET A 1 -19.21 56.71 32.52
N LYS A 2 -19.93 56.58 33.64
CA LYS A 2 -20.60 55.35 34.09
C LYS A 2 -21.65 54.91 33.07
N LEU A 3 -21.76 53.62 32.78
CA LEU A 3 -23.03 52.99 32.42
C LEU A 3 -23.11 51.58 33.01
N THR A 4 -24.09 51.44 33.88
CA THR A 4 -24.51 50.26 34.64
C THR A 4 -25.34 49.30 33.80
N CYS A 5 -25.13 48.01 34.05
CA CYS A 5 -25.89 46.88 33.52
C CYS A 5 -27.29 46.78 34.15
N HIS A 6 -28.34 46.44 33.38
CA HIS A 6 -29.60 45.83 33.87
C HIS A 6 -30.34 45.08 32.72
N GLY A 7 -30.64 43.79 32.93
CA GLY A 7 -31.97 43.25 32.62
C GLY A 7 -32.23 42.37 31.38
N LEU A 8 -32.25 41.05 31.61
CA LEU A 8 -33.18 40.02 31.09
C LEU A 8 -33.19 39.54 29.61
N ARG A 9 -32.80 38.25 29.48
CA ARG A 9 -33.45 37.14 28.75
C ARG A 9 -33.92 37.35 27.30
N ARG A 10 -33.17 36.75 26.36
CA ARG A 10 -33.67 35.80 25.34
C ARG A 10 -32.49 35.06 24.71
N CYS A 11 -32.31 33.79 25.08
CA CYS A 11 -31.45 32.86 24.34
C CYS A 11 -32.08 32.60 22.97
N LEU A 12 -31.56 33.24 21.91
CA LEU A 12 -31.66 32.67 20.58
C LEU A 12 -30.45 31.75 20.39
N LEU A 13 -30.69 30.43 20.43
CA LEU A 13 -29.77 29.48 19.83
C LEU A 13 -29.80 29.70 18.31
N ALA A 14 -28.86 30.49 17.80
CA ALA A 14 -28.52 30.45 16.39
C ALA A 14 -27.82 29.12 16.14
N SER A 15 -28.57 28.13 15.66
CA SER A 15 -28.02 26.89 15.14
C SER A 15 -27.26 27.24 13.87
N SER A 16 -25.95 27.50 14.00
CA SER A 16 -25.04 27.64 12.88
C SER A 16 -24.97 26.32 12.13
N LEU A 17 -25.80 26.18 11.11
CA LEU A 17 -25.74 25.10 10.13
C LEU A 17 -24.45 25.31 9.34
N VAL A 18 -23.36 24.69 9.77
CA VAL A 18 -22.12 24.61 8.99
C VAL A 18 -22.44 23.73 7.79
N PHE A 19 -22.75 24.35 6.65
CA PHE A 19 -22.69 23.67 5.36
C PHE A 19 -21.22 23.29 5.16
N VAL A 20 -20.88 22.04 5.47
CA VAL A 20 -19.64 21.43 4.97
C VAL A 20 -19.86 21.27 3.48
N ALA A 21 -19.48 22.28 2.71
CA ALA A 21 -19.39 22.17 1.26
C ALA A 21 -18.32 21.10 0.98
N THR A 22 -18.75 19.88 0.70
CA THR A 22 -17.87 18.84 0.16
C THR A 22 -17.37 19.36 -1.18
N VAL A 23 -16.12 19.84 -1.20
CA VAL A 23 -15.43 20.14 -2.45
C VAL A 23 -15.19 18.80 -3.12
N THR A 24 -16.13 18.37 -3.96
CA THR A 24 -15.91 17.23 -4.85
C THR A 24 -14.81 17.62 -5.79
N SER A 25 -13.67 16.94 -5.73
CA SER A 25 -12.62 17.08 -6.73
C SER A 25 -13.21 16.70 -8.10
N VAL A 26 -12.94 17.54 -9.09
CA VAL A 26 -13.41 17.39 -10.46
C VAL A 26 -12.16 17.24 -11.33
N PHE A 27 -12.05 16.13 -12.06
CA PHE A 27 -10.99 15.92 -13.05
C PHE A 27 -11.58 16.08 -14.44
N ALA A 28 -10.93 16.86 -15.29
CA ALA A 28 -11.35 17.11 -16.68
C ALA A 28 -10.48 16.30 -17.64
N ASP A 29 -11.10 15.70 -18.65
CA ASP A 29 -10.43 14.92 -19.69
C ASP A 29 -11.19 15.06 -21.04
N THR A 30 -10.57 14.62 -22.13
CA THR A 30 -11.10 14.73 -23.50
C THR A 30 -11.03 13.39 -24.23
N ALA A 31 -12.17 12.91 -24.72
CA ALA A 31 -12.25 11.74 -25.61
C ALA A 31 -12.34 12.16 -27.08
N ASN A 32 -11.59 11.48 -27.95
CA ASN A 32 -11.58 11.70 -29.41
C ASN A 32 -12.09 10.44 -30.13
N LEU A 33 -13.38 10.41 -30.45
CA LEU A 33 -14.06 9.25 -31.01
C LEU A 33 -14.11 9.30 -32.54
N GLN A 34 -13.98 8.13 -33.18
CA GLN A 34 -14.29 7.91 -34.59
C GLN A 34 -15.66 7.25 -34.72
N SER A 35 -16.34 7.41 -35.86
CA SER A 35 -17.61 6.72 -36.08
C SER A 35 -17.42 5.20 -36.06
N ALA A 36 -18.28 4.54 -35.28
CA ALA A 36 -18.32 3.09 -35.11
C ALA A 36 -19.22 2.42 -36.15
N SER A 37 -20.22 3.14 -36.66
CA SER A 37 -21.11 2.69 -37.73
C SER A 37 -21.71 3.89 -38.44
N ASP A 38 -21.97 3.77 -39.73
CA ASP A 38 -22.71 4.72 -40.53
C ASP A 38 -23.42 4.05 -41.71
N THR A 39 -24.37 4.75 -42.33
CA THR A 39 -24.99 4.31 -43.58
C THR A 39 -25.81 5.43 -44.20
N GLY A 40 -26.22 5.27 -45.46
CA GLY A 40 -27.06 6.21 -46.19
C GLY A 40 -28.48 5.69 -46.40
N LEU A 41 -29.47 6.57 -46.27
CA LEU A 41 -30.86 6.34 -46.66
C LEU A 41 -31.14 7.11 -47.96
N PHE A 42 -31.57 6.42 -49.02
CA PHE A 42 -31.78 7.06 -50.32
C PHE A 42 -33.13 6.72 -50.93
N GLN A 43 -33.97 7.73 -51.15
CA GLN A 43 -35.36 7.55 -51.58
C GLN A 43 -35.48 6.90 -52.97
N ASN A 44 -34.59 7.22 -53.92
CA ASN A 44 -34.65 6.65 -55.28
C ASN A 44 -34.09 5.22 -55.37
N ALA A 45 -33.49 4.70 -54.30
CA ALA A 45 -33.06 3.32 -54.21
C ALA A 45 -33.49 2.74 -52.85
N PRO A 46 -34.79 2.56 -52.63
CA PRO A 46 -35.33 2.51 -51.28
C PRO A 46 -35.05 1.19 -50.53
N ASN A 47 -34.53 0.19 -51.25
CA ASN A 47 -34.11 -1.11 -50.73
C ASN A 47 -32.59 -1.32 -50.83
N ASN A 48 -31.82 -0.28 -51.13
CA ASN A 48 -30.37 -0.36 -51.16
C ASN A 48 -29.76 0.05 -49.82
N ASN A 49 -28.56 -0.47 -49.55
CA ASN A 49 -27.71 -0.12 -48.42
C ASN A 49 -26.40 0.52 -48.89
N LEU A 50 -25.82 1.39 -48.05
CA LEU A 50 -24.61 2.18 -48.31
C LEU A 50 -23.57 2.08 -47.18
N GLY A 51 -23.65 1.07 -46.31
CA GLY A 51 -22.85 0.99 -45.09
C GLY A 51 -21.36 0.68 -45.27
N ALA A 52 -20.89 0.34 -46.48
CA ALA A 52 -19.46 0.20 -46.78
C ALA A 52 -18.97 1.24 -47.81
N GLN A 53 -19.74 2.30 -48.03
CA GLN A 53 -19.39 3.37 -48.96
C GLN A 53 -18.61 4.45 -48.23
N SER A 54 -17.46 4.89 -48.77
CA SER A 54 -16.63 5.99 -48.19
C SER A 54 -17.30 7.37 -48.09
N PHE A 55 -18.55 7.47 -48.52
CA PHE A 55 -19.38 8.66 -48.35
C PHE A 55 -20.87 8.30 -48.34
N VAL A 56 -21.67 9.12 -47.68
CA VAL A 56 -23.13 9.10 -47.76
C VAL A 56 -23.68 10.41 -48.31
N PRO A 57 -24.65 10.36 -49.24
CA PRO A 57 -25.33 11.56 -49.69
C PRO A 57 -26.27 12.07 -48.59
N VAL A 58 -26.15 13.34 -48.24
CA VAL A 58 -27.03 14.05 -47.29
C VAL A 58 -27.65 15.25 -48.01
N GLY A 59 -28.98 15.35 -47.97
CA GLY A 59 -29.76 16.45 -48.53
C GLY A 59 -30.67 16.03 -49.68
N SER A 60 -31.14 17.00 -50.45
CA SER A 60 -32.17 16.78 -51.48
C SER A 60 -31.61 17.06 -52.88
N PRO A 61 -31.17 16.04 -53.64
CA PRO A 61 -31.04 16.17 -55.09
C PRO A 61 -32.42 16.43 -55.74
N PRO A 62 -32.50 16.92 -57.00
CA PRO A 62 -33.78 17.19 -57.65
C PRO A 62 -34.72 15.97 -57.61
N GLY A 63 -35.89 16.12 -56.97
CA GLY A 63 -36.92 15.09 -56.91
C GLY A 63 -36.68 13.92 -55.93
N THR A 64 -35.66 13.98 -55.06
CA THR A 64 -35.35 12.87 -54.13
C THR A 64 -34.74 13.34 -52.81
N ARG A 65 -34.79 12.48 -51.79
CA ARG A 65 -34.23 12.70 -50.45
C ARG A 65 -33.11 11.72 -50.14
N ALA A 66 -32.06 12.24 -49.52
CA ALA A 66 -30.93 11.47 -49.02
C ALA A 66 -30.63 11.88 -47.57
N ARG A 67 -30.44 10.89 -46.70
CA ARG A 67 -30.12 11.08 -45.28
C ARG A 67 -28.91 10.21 -44.93
N GLY A 68 -28.15 10.62 -43.92
CA GLY A 68 -27.08 9.82 -43.33
C GLY A 68 -27.48 9.33 -41.95
N LEU A 69 -26.91 8.21 -41.53
CA LEU A 69 -26.92 7.73 -40.16
C LEU A 69 -25.47 7.61 -39.69
N VAL A 70 -25.18 8.00 -38.46
CA VAL A 70 -23.85 7.86 -37.85
C VAL A 70 -23.98 7.52 -36.38
N ARG A 71 -23.15 6.60 -35.88
CA ARG A 71 -23.06 6.22 -34.47
C ARG A 71 -21.60 6.19 -34.03
N PHE A 72 -21.35 6.61 -32.80
CA PHE A 72 -20.06 6.53 -32.11
C PHE A 72 -20.21 5.59 -30.91
N ASP A 73 -19.13 4.89 -30.57
CA ASP A 73 -19.07 4.05 -29.37
C ASP A 73 -18.38 4.81 -28.24
N PHE A 74 -18.97 4.78 -27.05
CA PHE A 74 -18.47 5.46 -25.85
C PHE A 74 -17.92 4.46 -24.82
N ASP A 75 -18.21 3.18 -24.98
CA ASP A 75 -17.88 2.14 -24.00
C ASP A 75 -16.35 2.03 -23.85
N GLY A 76 -15.89 2.06 -22.60
CA GLY A 76 -14.46 2.03 -22.26
C GLY A 76 -13.68 3.31 -22.57
N GLN A 77 -14.29 4.32 -23.21
CA GLN A 77 -13.64 5.59 -23.55
C GLN A 77 -14.10 6.75 -22.66
N ILE A 78 -15.35 6.74 -22.19
CA ILE A 78 -15.87 7.73 -21.24
C ILE A 78 -16.57 7.00 -20.09
N PRO A 79 -16.21 7.24 -18.81
CA PRO A 79 -16.89 6.63 -17.67
C PRO A 79 -18.39 6.97 -17.62
N ALA A 80 -19.24 6.02 -17.26
CA ALA A 80 -20.71 6.20 -17.23
C ALA A 80 -21.19 7.28 -16.26
N ASN A 81 -20.41 7.60 -15.22
CA ASN A 81 -20.69 8.66 -14.25
C ASN A 81 -20.13 10.03 -14.65
N ALA A 82 -19.52 10.16 -15.84
CA ALA A 82 -18.97 11.43 -16.30
C ALA A 82 -20.07 12.47 -16.59
N VAL A 83 -19.76 13.73 -16.28
CA VAL A 83 -20.52 14.91 -16.66
C VAL A 83 -19.91 15.47 -17.94
N ILE A 84 -20.69 15.53 -19.01
CA ILE A 84 -20.25 16.04 -20.30
C ILE A 84 -20.29 17.56 -20.28
N ASN A 85 -19.12 18.18 -20.47
CA ASN A 85 -18.97 19.63 -20.48
C ASN A 85 -19.16 20.20 -21.89
N SER A 86 -18.72 19.46 -22.90
CA SER A 86 -18.73 19.89 -24.29
C SER A 86 -18.77 18.68 -25.22
N ALA A 87 -19.42 18.83 -26.37
CA ALA A 87 -19.40 17.84 -27.45
C ALA A 87 -19.32 18.56 -28.79
N ARG A 88 -18.39 18.14 -29.64
CA ARG A 88 -18.18 18.66 -30.99
C ARG A 88 -18.11 17.51 -32.00
N LEU A 89 -19.14 17.42 -32.83
CA LEU A 89 -19.16 16.51 -33.99
C LEU A 89 -18.66 17.25 -35.23
N THR A 90 -17.70 16.68 -35.94
CA THR A 90 -17.26 17.19 -37.25
C THR A 90 -17.45 16.12 -38.31
N LEU A 91 -18.18 16.47 -39.37
CA LEU A 91 -18.37 15.63 -40.54
C LEU A 91 -17.66 16.29 -41.73
N ARG A 92 -16.76 15.56 -42.39
CA ARG A 92 -16.07 16.06 -43.58
C ARG A 92 -16.96 15.98 -44.81
N VAL A 93 -16.89 17.02 -45.64
CA VAL A 93 -17.60 17.08 -46.93
C VAL A 93 -16.62 16.60 -47.99
N ALA A 94 -16.84 15.39 -48.51
CA ALA A 94 -16.02 14.79 -49.56
C ALA A 94 -16.30 15.39 -50.95
N LEU A 95 -17.50 15.94 -51.16
CA LEU A 95 -17.87 16.67 -52.38
C LEU A 95 -18.94 17.72 -52.07
N ASP A 96 -18.62 18.97 -52.38
CA ASP A 96 -19.57 20.10 -52.38
C ASP A 96 -20.08 20.36 -53.81
N LYS A 97 -21.41 20.39 -53.99
CA LYS A 97 -22.08 20.71 -55.26
C LYS A 97 -22.55 22.17 -55.35
N GLY A 98 -22.18 23.02 -54.39
CA GLY A 98 -22.59 24.42 -54.29
C GLY A 98 -23.98 24.61 -53.65
N GLY A 99 -24.37 25.88 -53.51
CA GLY A 99 -25.63 26.31 -52.86
C GLY A 99 -25.57 26.32 -51.33
N SER A 100 -26.39 27.14 -50.68
CA SER A 100 -26.49 27.18 -49.22
C SER A 100 -27.26 25.97 -48.69
N LEU A 101 -26.68 25.21 -47.77
CA LEU A 101 -27.29 24.03 -47.16
C LEU A 101 -27.06 24.03 -45.65
N ASN A 102 -28.15 23.94 -44.87
CA ASN A 102 -28.10 23.62 -43.45
C ASN A 102 -28.42 22.14 -43.26
N VAL A 103 -27.63 21.49 -42.41
CA VAL A 103 -27.83 20.10 -42.02
C VAL A 103 -28.26 20.07 -40.56
N ASP A 104 -29.25 19.24 -40.28
CA ASP A 104 -29.73 18.93 -38.94
C ASP A 104 -29.23 17.56 -38.53
N LEU A 105 -28.86 17.47 -37.26
CA LEU A 105 -28.58 16.24 -36.55
C LEU A 105 -29.77 15.91 -35.66
N HIS A 106 -30.33 14.71 -35.77
CA HIS A 106 -31.43 14.24 -34.94
C HIS A 106 -31.07 12.93 -34.24
N ARG A 107 -31.24 12.86 -32.91
CA ARG A 107 -31.00 11.62 -32.17
C ARG A 107 -31.95 10.50 -32.60
N MET A 108 -31.40 9.33 -32.86
CA MET A 108 -32.18 8.12 -33.15
C MET A 108 -32.84 7.57 -31.89
N LEU A 109 -34.05 7.03 -32.04
CA LEU A 109 -34.84 6.40 -30.97
C LEU A 109 -34.94 4.88 -31.14
N LYS A 110 -34.54 4.37 -32.31
CA LYS A 110 -34.57 2.95 -32.66
C LYS A 110 -33.20 2.50 -33.18
N PRO A 111 -32.81 1.25 -32.90
CA PRO A 111 -31.59 0.70 -33.46
C PRO A 111 -31.72 0.52 -34.97
N TRP A 112 -30.56 0.54 -35.63
CA TRP A 112 -30.37 0.28 -37.05
C TRP A 112 -29.03 -0.44 -37.20
N THR A 113 -28.85 -1.12 -38.33
CA THR A 113 -27.65 -1.93 -38.59
C THR A 113 -26.96 -1.45 -39.86
N GLU A 114 -25.68 -1.11 -39.74
CA GLU A 114 -24.78 -0.85 -40.86
C GLU A 114 -24.67 -2.10 -41.74
N GLY A 115 -24.74 -1.92 -43.05
CA GLY A 115 -24.59 -3.01 -44.01
C GLY A 115 -23.22 -3.00 -44.66
N THR A 116 -22.91 -4.00 -45.46
CA THR A 116 -21.57 -4.17 -46.06
C THR A 116 -21.50 -3.70 -47.51
N HIS A 117 -22.53 -2.99 -47.98
CA HIS A 117 -22.68 -2.65 -49.39
C HIS A 117 -22.15 -1.24 -49.72
N SER A 118 -21.47 -1.14 -50.86
CA SER A 118 -20.98 0.10 -51.47
C SER A 118 -21.60 0.30 -52.86
N GLY A 119 -21.41 1.45 -53.50
CA GLY A 119 -22.07 1.81 -54.76
C GLY A 119 -21.77 0.88 -55.96
N GLY A 120 -22.79 0.63 -56.80
CA GLY A 120 -22.79 -0.41 -57.85
C GLY A 120 -21.85 -0.25 -59.07
N ALA A 121 -21.79 -1.33 -59.86
CA ALA A 121 -20.84 -1.72 -60.92
C ALA A 121 -20.49 -0.71 -62.05
N ASN A 122 -21.11 0.47 -62.14
CA ASN A 122 -20.93 1.43 -63.24
C ASN A 122 -20.49 2.84 -62.79
N GLY A 123 -19.83 2.99 -61.64
CA GLY A 123 -19.07 4.20 -61.32
C GLY A 123 -19.85 5.48 -60.96
N SER A 124 -21.18 5.43 -60.80
CA SER A 124 -21.99 6.58 -60.34
C SER A 124 -22.22 6.62 -58.81
N GLY A 125 -21.90 5.53 -58.09
CA GLY A 125 -21.52 5.47 -56.67
C GLY A 125 -22.48 5.99 -55.58
N SER A 126 -23.64 6.56 -55.93
CA SER A 126 -24.39 7.41 -54.97
C SER A 126 -25.61 6.75 -54.33
N VAL A 127 -25.92 5.49 -54.69
CA VAL A 127 -27.20 4.85 -54.34
C VAL A 127 -27.06 3.43 -53.75
N GLY A 128 -25.82 2.98 -53.52
CA GLY A 128 -25.53 1.68 -52.90
C GLY A 128 -25.82 0.47 -53.79
N ALA A 129 -26.01 -0.69 -53.14
CA ALA A 129 -26.42 -1.95 -53.76
C ALA A 129 -27.62 -2.55 -53.00
N PRO A 130 -28.39 -3.49 -53.58
CA PRO A 130 -29.52 -4.14 -52.91
C PRO A 130 -29.12 -4.69 -51.54
N ALA A 131 -29.92 -4.40 -50.52
CA ALA A 131 -29.60 -4.74 -49.15
C ALA A 131 -29.80 -6.23 -48.82
N SER A 132 -28.95 -6.74 -47.94
CA SER A 132 -29.11 -8.05 -47.31
C SER A 132 -30.12 -8.02 -46.15
N THR A 133 -30.54 -9.19 -45.68
CA THR A 133 -31.40 -9.28 -44.48
C THR A 133 -30.69 -8.69 -43.26
N GLY A 134 -31.40 -7.84 -42.51
CA GLY A 134 -30.90 -7.14 -41.33
C GLY A 134 -30.38 -5.73 -41.62
N GLU A 135 -30.03 -5.40 -42.86
CA GLU A 135 -29.38 -4.13 -43.19
C GLU A 135 -30.37 -2.97 -43.28
N THR A 136 -29.87 -1.77 -43.01
CA THR A 136 -30.69 -0.56 -43.07
C THR A 136 -30.88 -0.07 -44.51
N THR A 137 -32.10 0.34 -44.86
CA THR A 137 -32.46 0.94 -46.14
C THR A 137 -33.42 2.12 -45.93
N TRP A 138 -33.79 2.84 -47.00
CA TRP A 138 -34.83 3.86 -46.92
C TRP A 138 -36.17 3.31 -46.40
N ASN A 139 -36.56 2.09 -46.77
CA ASN A 139 -37.82 1.49 -46.33
C ASN A 139 -37.75 0.84 -44.94
N ASN A 140 -36.58 0.33 -44.53
CA ASN A 140 -36.44 -0.51 -43.35
C ASN A 140 -35.24 -0.13 -42.49
N ARG A 141 -35.42 -0.14 -41.17
CA ARG A 141 -34.28 -0.08 -40.22
C ARG A 141 -33.55 -1.41 -40.07
N ALA A 142 -34.21 -2.49 -40.44
CA ALA A 142 -33.61 -3.80 -40.68
C ALA A 142 -34.41 -4.52 -41.79
N HIS A 143 -33.85 -4.54 -42.99
CA HIS A 143 -34.47 -5.08 -44.20
C HIS A 143 -34.70 -6.61 -44.09
N PRO A 144 -35.74 -7.17 -44.72
CA PRO A 144 -36.93 -6.51 -45.27
C PRO A 144 -38.07 -6.37 -44.26
N ASN A 145 -37.90 -6.90 -43.04
CA ASN A 145 -39.03 -7.21 -42.15
C ASN A 145 -39.29 -6.14 -41.08
N THR A 146 -38.43 -5.13 -40.98
CA THR A 146 -38.51 -4.13 -39.92
C THR A 146 -38.57 -2.73 -40.53
N PRO A 147 -39.77 -2.24 -40.90
CA PRO A 147 -39.92 -0.95 -41.53
C PRO A 147 -39.65 0.20 -40.56
N TRP A 148 -39.33 1.36 -41.12
CA TRP A 148 -39.49 2.63 -40.41
C TRP A 148 -40.97 2.93 -40.18
N GLY A 149 -41.30 3.85 -39.27
CA GLY A 149 -42.68 4.34 -39.13
C GLY A 149 -43.20 4.99 -40.43
N THR A 150 -42.30 5.64 -41.17
CA THR A 150 -42.48 6.07 -42.56
C THR A 150 -41.17 5.91 -43.32
N PRO A 151 -41.18 5.62 -44.64
CA PRO A 151 -39.95 5.53 -45.44
C PRO A 151 -39.03 6.74 -45.22
N GLY A 152 -37.77 6.46 -44.90
CA GLY A 152 -36.73 7.43 -44.56
C GLY A 152 -36.53 7.67 -43.06
N ALA A 153 -37.30 7.03 -42.18
CA ALA A 153 -37.44 7.29 -40.74
C ALA A 153 -38.45 8.42 -40.41
N GLN A 154 -39.35 8.14 -39.48
CA GLN A 154 -40.42 9.03 -39.01
C GLN A 154 -40.00 9.85 -37.80
N ALA A 155 -40.21 11.18 -37.86
CA ALA A 155 -40.01 12.08 -36.73
C ALA A 155 -40.93 11.72 -35.55
N GLY A 156 -40.39 11.72 -34.34
CA GLY A 156 -41.11 11.40 -33.10
C GLY A 156 -41.27 9.91 -32.82
N SER A 157 -41.02 9.03 -33.80
CA SER A 157 -41.09 7.57 -33.64
C SER A 157 -39.72 6.90 -33.81
N ASP A 158 -39.04 7.19 -34.91
CA ASP A 158 -37.74 6.59 -35.24
C ASP A 158 -36.57 7.48 -34.83
N TYR A 159 -36.75 8.80 -34.89
CA TYR A 159 -35.80 9.81 -34.42
C TYR A 159 -36.52 10.95 -33.68
N PHE A 160 -35.80 11.68 -32.83
CA PHE A 160 -36.36 12.79 -32.06
C PHE A 160 -36.68 13.99 -32.97
N SER A 161 -37.91 14.51 -32.93
CA SER A 161 -38.37 15.53 -33.87
C SER A 161 -37.58 16.84 -33.80
N THR A 162 -37.14 17.24 -32.60
CA THR A 162 -36.27 18.40 -32.42
C THR A 162 -34.84 18.02 -32.80
N ALA A 163 -34.20 18.85 -33.63
CA ALA A 163 -32.79 18.66 -33.96
C ALA A 163 -31.92 18.84 -32.71
N SER A 164 -30.99 17.90 -32.51
CA SER A 164 -29.93 17.99 -31.51
C SER A 164 -29.00 19.15 -31.83
N ALA A 165 -28.72 19.38 -33.11
CA ALA A 165 -27.93 20.49 -33.60
C ALA A 165 -28.30 20.79 -35.07
N SER A 166 -28.09 22.04 -35.48
CA SER A 166 -28.21 22.48 -36.87
C SER A 166 -26.98 23.31 -37.22
N ALA A 167 -26.38 23.08 -38.38
CA ALA A 167 -25.20 23.84 -38.80
C ALA A 167 -25.17 24.01 -40.33
N PRO A 168 -24.62 25.13 -40.83
CA PRO A 168 -24.38 25.32 -42.25
C PRO A 168 -23.24 24.41 -42.72
N VAL A 169 -23.39 23.89 -43.94
CA VAL A 169 -22.33 23.14 -44.60
C VAL A 169 -21.36 24.13 -45.26
N SER A 170 -20.08 24.07 -44.85
CA SER A 170 -18.99 24.74 -45.56
C SER A 170 -18.45 23.87 -46.69
N ALA A 171 -17.54 24.40 -47.50
CA ALA A 171 -16.94 23.65 -48.61
C ALA A 171 -16.21 22.35 -48.18
N SER A 172 -15.71 22.27 -46.94
CA SER A 172 -14.86 21.16 -46.47
C SER A 172 -15.43 20.37 -45.29
N GLN A 173 -16.37 20.93 -44.53
CA GLN A 173 -16.96 20.24 -43.37
C GLN A 173 -18.28 20.87 -42.90
N VAL A 174 -18.98 20.12 -42.06
CA VAL A 174 -20.00 20.63 -41.15
C VAL A 174 -19.58 20.30 -39.72
N SER A 175 -19.66 21.27 -38.82
CA SER A 175 -19.35 21.09 -37.40
C SER A 175 -20.55 21.44 -36.54
N PHE A 176 -20.88 20.56 -35.60
CA PHE A 176 -21.96 20.74 -34.65
C PHE A 176 -21.40 20.91 -33.25
N SER A 177 -21.90 21.92 -32.54
CA SER A 177 -21.72 22.10 -31.11
C SER A 177 -22.96 22.82 -30.59
N SER A 178 -23.72 22.16 -29.70
CA SER A 178 -24.99 22.66 -29.20
C SER A 178 -25.35 22.00 -27.88
N ALA A 179 -26.27 22.61 -27.13
CA ALA A 179 -26.82 22.01 -25.91
C ALA A 179 -27.57 20.68 -26.19
N GLY A 180 -28.22 20.55 -27.35
CA GLY A 180 -28.91 19.32 -27.73
C GLY A 180 -27.94 18.17 -28.01
N LEU A 181 -26.83 18.43 -28.73
CA LEU A 181 -25.77 17.44 -28.94
C LEU A 181 -25.13 17.02 -27.62
N LEU A 182 -24.84 17.97 -26.73
CA LEU A 182 -24.32 17.69 -25.38
C LEU A 182 -25.28 16.77 -24.61
N ALA A 183 -26.57 17.09 -24.60
CA ALA A 183 -27.59 16.29 -23.89
C ALA A 183 -27.74 14.87 -24.46
N ASP A 184 -27.56 14.69 -25.77
CA ASP A 184 -27.55 13.37 -26.38
C ASP A 184 -26.31 12.57 -25.96
N VAL A 185 -25.12 13.16 -26.02
CA VAL A 185 -23.87 12.50 -25.58
C VAL A 185 -23.94 12.12 -24.10
N GLN A 186 -24.42 13.03 -23.24
CA GLN A 186 -24.64 12.74 -21.82
C GLN A 186 -25.59 11.55 -21.62
N ARG A 187 -26.66 11.45 -22.42
CA ARG A 187 -27.58 10.31 -22.39
C ARG A 187 -26.90 9.02 -22.85
N PHE A 188 -26.11 9.07 -23.92
CA PHE A 188 -25.43 7.88 -24.43
C PHE A 188 -24.38 7.34 -23.44
N VAL A 189 -23.64 8.23 -22.77
CA VAL A 189 -22.67 7.85 -21.73
C VAL A 189 -23.37 7.30 -20.48
N SER A 190 -24.43 7.95 -20.01
CA SER A 190 -25.15 7.52 -18.80
C SER A 190 -26.09 6.34 -19.02
N THR A 191 -26.50 6.05 -20.26
CA THR A 191 -27.38 4.94 -20.61
C THR A 191 -27.01 4.36 -21.98
N PRO A 192 -25.91 3.58 -22.07
CA PRO A 192 -25.38 3.07 -23.34
C PRO A 192 -26.37 2.27 -24.20
N SER A 193 -27.33 1.58 -23.57
CA SER A 193 -28.40 0.84 -24.27
C SER A 193 -29.32 1.71 -25.14
N THR A 194 -29.27 3.04 -25.01
CA THR A 194 -30.02 4.00 -25.82
C THR A 194 -29.21 4.64 -26.95
N ASN A 195 -27.93 4.27 -27.09
CA ASN A 195 -27.05 4.82 -28.11
C ASN A 195 -27.29 4.19 -29.48
N PHE A 196 -28.21 4.80 -30.23
CA PHE A 196 -28.46 4.47 -31.64
C PHE A 196 -27.90 5.52 -32.61
N GLY A 197 -27.06 6.43 -32.12
CA GLY A 197 -26.47 7.49 -32.94
C GLY A 197 -27.48 8.54 -33.43
N TRP A 198 -27.18 9.14 -34.57
CA TRP A 198 -27.91 10.27 -35.14
C TRP A 198 -28.26 10.09 -36.61
N LEU A 199 -29.42 10.61 -36.99
CA LEU A 199 -29.82 10.90 -38.36
C LEU A 199 -29.32 12.27 -38.78
N ILE A 200 -28.76 12.34 -39.98
CA ILE A 200 -28.23 13.53 -40.61
C ILE A 200 -29.11 13.84 -41.83
N LYS A 201 -29.75 14.99 -41.87
CA LYS A 201 -30.59 15.40 -43.01
C LYS A 201 -30.52 16.90 -43.27
N ASN A 202 -30.96 17.34 -44.44
CA ASN A 202 -31.20 18.77 -44.67
C ASN A 202 -32.34 19.26 -43.76
N GLN A 203 -32.19 20.46 -43.19
CA GLN A 203 -33.11 21.03 -42.20
C GLN A 203 -34.59 20.95 -42.61
N ASN A 204 -34.90 21.31 -43.85
CA ASN A 204 -36.28 21.31 -44.35
C ASN A 204 -36.52 20.29 -45.47
N GLU A 205 -35.49 19.58 -45.93
CA GLU A 205 -35.51 18.64 -47.08
C GLU A 205 -36.15 19.18 -48.38
N VAL A 206 -36.41 20.49 -48.46
CA VAL A 206 -36.95 21.19 -49.64
C VAL A 206 -35.87 21.97 -50.39
N THR A 207 -34.78 22.34 -49.72
CA THR A 207 -33.67 23.06 -50.35
C THR A 207 -32.85 22.08 -51.20
N GLN A 208 -32.66 22.40 -52.48
CA GLN A 208 -31.78 21.61 -53.33
C GLN A 208 -30.33 21.81 -52.92
N GLY A 209 -29.60 20.71 -52.80
CA GLY A 209 -28.21 20.71 -52.35
C GLY A 209 -27.91 19.43 -51.59
N ALA A 210 -27.37 18.44 -52.29
CA ALA A 210 -26.86 17.23 -51.65
C ALA A 210 -25.34 17.37 -51.46
N ARG A 211 -24.85 16.85 -50.34
CA ARG A 211 -23.42 16.75 -50.00
C ARG A 211 -23.04 15.31 -49.85
N ARG A 212 -21.82 14.96 -50.25
CA ARG A 212 -21.22 13.69 -49.87
C ARG A 212 -20.50 13.91 -48.56
N ILE A 213 -21.01 13.32 -47.50
CA ILE A 213 -20.37 13.34 -46.18
C ILE A 213 -19.52 12.08 -46.08
N ALA A 214 -18.25 12.23 -45.70
CA ALA A 214 -17.34 11.10 -45.49
C ALA A 214 -17.85 10.19 -44.37
N THR A 215 -17.54 8.91 -44.49
CA THR A 215 -17.91 7.85 -43.54
C THR A 215 -16.67 7.25 -42.89
N ARG A 216 -16.85 6.25 -42.03
CA ARG A 216 -15.76 5.52 -41.38
C ARG A 216 -14.83 4.81 -42.37
N GLU A 217 -15.28 4.48 -43.59
CA GLU A 217 -14.44 3.85 -44.61
C GLU A 217 -13.42 4.82 -45.23
N ASP A 218 -13.61 6.14 -45.08
CA ASP A 218 -12.58 7.12 -45.36
C ASP A 218 -11.70 7.32 -44.11
N SER A 219 -10.61 6.55 -44.02
CA SER A 219 -9.69 6.55 -42.88
C SER A 219 -9.02 7.89 -42.59
N VAL A 220 -9.08 8.85 -43.52
CA VAL A 220 -8.50 10.20 -43.36
C VAL A 220 -9.58 11.20 -42.92
N ASN A 221 -10.79 11.08 -43.46
CA ASN A 221 -11.86 12.06 -43.30
C ASN A 221 -13.05 11.57 -42.48
N ALA A 222 -12.93 10.42 -41.83
CA ALA A 222 -14.00 9.82 -41.02
C ALA A 222 -14.63 10.83 -40.04
N PRO A 223 -15.95 10.72 -39.80
CA PRO A 223 -16.63 11.50 -38.77
C PRO A 223 -15.92 11.43 -37.42
N THR A 224 -15.68 12.59 -36.81
CA THR A 224 -15.03 12.70 -35.50
C THR A 224 -15.93 13.36 -34.46
N LEU A 225 -15.95 12.81 -33.26
CA LEU A 225 -16.65 13.37 -32.11
C LEU A 225 -15.65 13.61 -30.98
N VAL A 226 -15.43 14.88 -30.66
CA VAL A 226 -14.60 15.31 -29.53
C VAL A 226 -15.52 15.61 -28.35
N VAL A 227 -15.26 15.01 -27.19
CA VAL A 227 -16.08 15.14 -25.99
C VAL A 227 -15.19 15.56 -24.83
N ASP A 228 -15.44 16.74 -24.28
CA ASP A 228 -14.82 17.17 -23.03
C ASP A 228 -15.75 16.80 -21.88
N PHE A 229 -15.22 16.12 -20.87
CA PHE A 229 -16.01 15.66 -19.74
C PHE A 229 -15.26 15.86 -18.43
N THR A 230 -16.02 15.84 -17.35
CA THR A 230 -15.49 15.79 -16.00
C THR A 230 -16.01 14.56 -15.28
N VAL A 231 -15.18 13.94 -14.46
CA VAL A 231 -15.59 12.81 -13.63
C VAL A 231 -15.78 13.31 -12.20
N PRO A 232 -17.01 13.37 -11.68
CA PRO A 232 -17.26 13.71 -10.28
C PRO A 232 -16.54 12.71 -9.36
N GLY A 233 -15.64 13.21 -8.50
CA GLY A 233 -14.81 12.39 -7.58
C GLY A 233 -13.50 11.85 -8.17
N GLY A 234 -13.15 12.25 -9.40
CA GLY A 234 -12.20 11.55 -10.27
C GLY A 234 -10.73 11.96 -10.23
N ALA A 235 -10.15 12.37 -9.10
CA ALA A 235 -8.69 12.26 -9.01
C ALA A 235 -8.36 10.78 -8.76
N PRO A 236 -7.43 10.15 -9.52
CA PRO A 236 -7.11 8.74 -9.32
C PRO A 236 -6.70 8.51 -7.85
N VAL A 237 -7.24 7.45 -7.25
CA VAL A 237 -6.85 7.03 -5.90
C VAL A 237 -5.33 6.97 -5.84
N ALA A 238 -4.71 7.69 -4.92
CA ALA A 238 -3.26 7.78 -4.83
C ALA A 238 -2.79 7.38 -3.44
N ILE A 239 -1.77 6.52 -3.37
CA ILE A 239 -1.23 6.03 -2.10
C ILE A 239 -0.24 7.04 -1.52
N THR A 240 -0.60 7.66 -0.40
CA THR A 240 0.18 8.72 0.27
C THR A 240 1.14 8.19 1.32
N SER A 241 1.01 6.93 1.73
CA SER A 241 1.91 6.33 2.72
C SER A 241 3.38 6.42 2.33
N PRO A 242 4.30 6.71 3.27
CA PRO A 242 5.73 6.82 2.98
C PRO A 242 6.33 5.47 2.59
N SER A 243 7.46 5.53 1.87
CA SER A 243 8.34 4.38 1.64
C SER A 243 9.79 4.88 1.81
N PRO A 244 10.64 4.23 2.61
CA PRO A 244 10.39 3.00 3.38
C PRO A 244 9.32 3.16 4.47
N LEU A 245 8.68 2.06 4.84
CA LEU A 245 7.80 1.99 6.01
C LEU A 245 8.62 2.07 7.30
N PRO A 246 8.02 2.50 8.44
CA PRO A 246 8.67 2.42 9.74
C PRO A 246 9.17 1.00 10.01
N SER A 247 10.41 0.87 10.46
CA SER A 247 11.02 -0.44 10.72
C SER A 247 10.25 -1.19 11.81
N ALA A 248 10.22 -2.51 11.66
CA ALA A 248 9.71 -3.41 12.70
C ALA A 248 10.86 -4.18 13.33
N MET A 249 10.54 -5.05 14.28
CA MET A 249 11.51 -5.82 15.04
C MET A 249 10.97 -7.23 15.25
N VAL A 250 11.83 -8.24 15.06
CA VAL A 250 11.44 -9.65 15.25
C VAL A 250 10.85 -9.86 16.65
N GLY A 251 9.70 -10.52 16.70
CA GLY A 251 9.00 -10.84 17.96
C GLY A 251 8.16 -9.71 18.56
N THR A 252 8.21 -8.50 17.99
CA THR A 252 7.42 -7.34 18.46
C THR A 252 6.21 -7.11 17.55
N PRO A 253 4.99 -6.92 18.10
CA PRO A 253 3.82 -6.58 17.29
C PRO A 253 4.03 -5.33 16.43
N TYR A 254 3.62 -5.40 15.17
CA TYR A 254 3.66 -4.33 14.19
C TYR A 254 2.24 -4.03 13.69
N SER A 255 1.94 -2.75 13.48
CA SER A 255 0.71 -2.32 12.83
C SER A 255 0.96 -1.03 12.06
N PHE A 256 0.60 -1.04 10.79
CA PHE A 256 0.68 0.11 9.90
C PHE A 256 -0.59 0.20 9.06
N THR A 257 -1.24 1.36 9.07
CA THR A 257 -2.43 1.61 8.24
C THR A 257 -2.02 2.43 7.04
N PHE A 258 -2.24 1.87 5.84
CA PHE A 258 -2.01 2.61 4.62
C PHE A 258 -3.03 3.74 4.45
N THR A 259 -2.57 4.80 3.81
CA THR A 259 -3.31 6.03 3.58
C THR A 259 -3.35 6.33 2.10
N VAL A 260 -4.51 6.81 1.66
CA VAL A 260 -4.75 7.25 0.30
C VAL A 260 -5.27 8.67 0.30
N THR A 261 -5.12 9.34 -0.84
CA THR A 261 -5.86 10.55 -1.19
C THR A 261 -6.70 10.25 -2.44
N ASN A 262 -7.79 10.98 -2.60
CA ASN A 262 -8.75 10.81 -3.68
C ASN A 262 -9.44 9.43 -3.69
N GLY A 263 -10.14 9.11 -4.79
CA GLY A 263 -10.91 7.89 -4.94
C GLY A 263 -12.20 7.85 -4.11
N THR A 264 -13.02 6.83 -4.38
CA THR A 264 -14.31 6.64 -3.72
C THR A 264 -14.27 5.49 -2.73
N ALA A 265 -14.55 5.74 -1.45
CA ALA A 265 -14.64 4.69 -0.44
C ALA A 265 -15.86 3.76 -0.70
N PRO A 266 -15.83 2.49 -0.23
CA PRO A 266 -14.74 1.83 0.48
C PRO A 266 -13.53 1.52 -0.41
N PHE A 267 -12.36 1.41 0.21
CA PHE A 267 -11.11 1.02 -0.45
C PHE A 267 -10.78 -0.44 -0.13
N SER A 268 -10.30 -1.19 -1.11
CA SER A 268 -9.84 -2.57 -0.96
C SER A 268 -8.36 -2.68 -1.29
N TRP A 269 -7.60 -3.27 -0.37
CA TRP A 269 -6.15 -3.45 -0.48
C TRP A 269 -5.75 -4.89 -0.74
N SER A 270 -4.68 -5.06 -1.53
CA SER A 270 -4.06 -6.36 -1.80
C SER A 270 -2.55 -6.23 -2.05
N VAL A 271 -1.82 -7.34 -1.97
CA VAL A 271 -0.42 -7.42 -2.41
C VAL A 271 -0.39 -8.03 -3.80
N THR A 272 0.20 -7.34 -4.76
CA THR A 272 0.24 -7.75 -6.18
C THR A 272 1.60 -8.27 -6.63
N ALA A 273 2.68 -7.93 -5.92
CA ALA A 273 4.03 -8.43 -6.19
C ALA A 273 4.90 -8.44 -4.93
N GLY A 274 5.93 -9.29 -4.93
CA GLY A 274 6.81 -9.50 -3.77
C GLY A 274 6.16 -10.37 -2.69
N SER A 275 6.73 -10.36 -1.49
CA SER A 275 6.19 -11.08 -0.34
C SER A 275 6.28 -10.22 0.91
N LEU A 276 5.26 -10.31 1.76
CA LEU A 276 5.29 -9.71 3.09
C LEU A 276 6.28 -10.48 3.97
N PRO A 277 6.92 -9.82 4.96
CA PRO A 277 7.69 -10.52 5.97
C PRO A 277 6.86 -11.62 6.66
N ALA A 278 7.47 -12.77 6.92
CA ALA A 278 6.81 -13.86 7.62
C ALA A 278 6.26 -13.37 8.98
N GLY A 279 4.98 -13.67 9.25
CA GLY A 279 4.27 -13.22 10.45
C GLY A 279 3.50 -11.90 10.30
N LEU A 280 3.60 -11.22 9.15
CA LEU A 280 2.78 -10.05 8.80
C LEU A 280 1.72 -10.40 7.74
N SER A 281 0.58 -9.71 7.80
CA SER A 281 -0.51 -9.83 6.83
C SER A 281 -1.12 -8.47 6.52
N LEU A 282 -1.59 -8.28 5.28
CA LEU A 282 -2.32 -7.10 4.85
C LEU A 282 -3.81 -7.42 4.80
N THR A 283 -4.61 -6.70 5.56
CA THR A 283 -6.08 -6.77 5.50
C THR A 283 -6.62 -6.02 4.29
N THR A 284 -7.80 -6.38 3.81
CA THR A 284 -8.50 -5.65 2.72
C THR A 284 -8.81 -4.19 3.10
N GLY A 285 -8.90 -3.88 4.40
CA GLY A 285 -9.04 -2.51 4.90
C GLY A 285 -7.76 -1.69 4.91
N GLY A 286 -6.63 -2.22 4.43
CA GLY A 286 -5.36 -1.48 4.33
C GLY A 286 -4.53 -1.45 5.60
N VAL A 287 -4.76 -2.36 6.55
CA VAL A 287 -3.92 -2.52 7.74
C VAL A 287 -2.93 -3.66 7.53
N LEU A 288 -1.64 -3.35 7.54
CA LEU A 288 -0.53 -4.30 7.60
C LEU A 288 -0.18 -4.56 9.07
N SER A 289 -0.42 -5.76 9.57
CA SER A 289 -0.18 -6.08 10.97
C SER A 289 0.25 -7.53 11.20
N GLY A 290 0.79 -7.77 12.40
CA GLY A 290 1.24 -9.09 12.87
C GLY A 290 2.52 -9.00 13.70
N THR A 291 3.21 -10.12 13.86
CA THR A 291 4.48 -10.20 14.60
C THR A 291 5.52 -10.84 13.68
N PRO A 292 6.51 -10.09 13.17
CA PRO A 292 7.45 -10.62 12.20
C PRO A 292 8.42 -11.62 12.87
N THR A 293 8.78 -12.68 12.15
CA THR A 293 9.63 -13.77 12.68
C THR A 293 11.06 -13.75 12.18
N ASN A 294 11.32 -13.13 11.02
CA ASN A 294 12.62 -13.13 10.37
C ASN A 294 13.10 -11.68 10.15
N ALA A 295 14.35 -11.40 10.52
CA ALA A 295 15.00 -10.13 10.24
C ALA A 295 15.37 -10.02 8.75
N GLY A 296 15.41 -8.80 8.22
CA GLY A 296 15.80 -8.52 6.83
C GLY A 296 15.05 -7.36 6.19
N ASN A 297 15.39 -7.08 4.93
CA ASN A 297 14.72 -6.07 4.10
C ASN A 297 13.76 -6.74 3.14
N PHE A 298 12.49 -6.33 3.18
CA PHE A 298 11.43 -6.90 2.35
C PHE A 298 10.85 -5.83 1.45
N ASN A 299 10.69 -6.16 0.17
CA ASN A 299 10.04 -5.29 -0.82
C ASN A 299 8.76 -5.96 -1.31
N PHE A 300 7.67 -5.20 -1.36
CA PHE A 300 6.38 -5.67 -1.87
C PHE A 300 5.62 -4.52 -2.54
N THR A 301 4.73 -4.86 -3.46
CA THR A 301 3.83 -3.90 -4.11
C THR A 301 2.43 -4.07 -3.55
N ALA A 302 1.89 -2.99 -2.96
CA ALA A 302 0.50 -2.94 -2.53
C ALA A 302 -0.35 -2.25 -3.59
N GLN A 303 -1.52 -2.81 -3.86
CA GLN A 303 -2.56 -2.22 -4.69
C GLN A 303 -3.70 -1.73 -3.79
N VAL A 304 -4.24 -0.57 -4.13
CA VAL A 304 -5.55 -0.13 -3.64
C VAL A 304 -6.52 -0.02 -4.81
N VAL A 305 -7.74 -0.49 -4.62
CA VAL A 305 -8.88 -0.36 -5.53
C VAL A 305 -9.98 0.40 -4.80
N ASP A 306 -10.57 1.39 -5.46
CA ASP A 306 -11.70 2.16 -4.92
C ASP A 306 -13.05 1.57 -5.37
N ASN A 307 -14.16 2.07 -4.81
CA ASN A 307 -15.49 1.56 -5.13
C ASN A 307 -15.96 1.87 -6.56
N ALA A 308 -15.31 2.81 -7.25
CA ALA A 308 -15.56 3.12 -8.65
C ALA A 308 -14.74 2.23 -9.61
N GLY A 309 -13.87 1.36 -9.08
CA GLY A 309 -13.01 0.46 -9.84
C GLY A 309 -11.66 1.07 -10.24
N ALA A 310 -11.35 2.30 -9.83
CA ALA A 310 -10.03 2.88 -10.04
C ALA A 310 -9.00 2.17 -9.15
N SER A 311 -7.81 1.91 -9.66
CA SER A 311 -6.74 1.27 -8.90
C SER A 311 -5.40 1.96 -9.03
N THR A 312 -4.55 1.82 -8.02
CA THR A 312 -3.16 2.30 -8.03
C THR A 312 -2.27 1.35 -7.25
N ASN A 313 -1.03 1.19 -7.73
CA ASN A 313 0.01 0.36 -7.10
C ASN A 313 1.12 1.25 -6.54
N LYS A 314 1.73 0.83 -5.43
CA LYS A 314 2.96 1.44 -4.91
C LYS A 314 3.87 0.37 -4.30
N THR A 315 5.15 0.42 -4.64
CA THR A 315 6.17 -0.43 -4.04
C THR A 315 6.62 0.13 -2.70
N PHE A 316 6.63 -0.72 -1.68
CA PHE A 316 7.10 -0.41 -0.33
C PHE A 316 8.29 -1.27 0.02
N SER A 317 9.18 -0.69 0.84
CA SER A 317 10.22 -1.42 1.54
C SER A 317 9.96 -1.38 3.04
N LEU A 318 10.17 -2.52 3.71
CA LEU A 318 10.04 -2.67 5.16
C LEU A 318 11.27 -3.39 5.69
N THR A 319 11.95 -2.76 6.64
CA THR A 319 13.08 -3.35 7.37
C THR A 319 12.58 -3.99 8.65
N ILE A 320 12.90 -5.27 8.86
CA ILE A 320 12.69 -5.99 10.11
C ILE A 320 14.05 -6.13 10.80
N ASN A 321 14.21 -5.45 11.94
CA ASN A 321 15.41 -5.53 12.78
C ASN A 321 15.44 -6.85 13.56
N PRO A 322 16.64 -7.38 13.90
CA PRO A 322 16.77 -8.50 14.83
C PRO A 322 16.17 -8.18 16.21
N PRO A 323 15.91 -9.19 17.06
CA PRO A 323 15.48 -8.96 18.44
C PRO A 323 16.51 -8.11 19.21
N ALA A 324 16.12 -7.49 20.32
CA ALA A 324 16.97 -6.51 20.99
C ALA A 324 18.10 -7.25 21.72
N LEU A 325 19.34 -6.82 21.48
CA LEU A 325 20.50 -7.36 22.16
C LEU A 325 20.45 -7.00 23.64
N THR A 326 20.48 -8.02 24.50
CA THR A 326 20.44 -7.88 25.96
C THR A 326 21.39 -8.89 26.61
N VAL A 327 22.06 -8.52 27.69
CA VAL A 327 22.90 -9.46 28.47
C VAL A 327 22.02 -10.20 29.48
N SER A 328 21.86 -11.52 29.28
CA SER A 328 20.98 -12.39 30.07
C SER A 328 21.60 -12.90 31.37
N SER A 329 22.93 -12.95 31.48
CA SER A 329 23.60 -13.40 32.73
C SER A 329 23.23 -12.54 33.94
N SER A 330 22.93 -13.16 35.08
CA SER A 330 22.55 -12.47 36.33
C SER A 330 23.72 -11.75 37.00
N SER A 331 23.42 -10.72 37.79
CA SER A 331 24.38 -10.06 38.69
C SER A 331 23.79 -10.08 40.12
N PRO A 332 24.58 -10.35 41.17
CA PRO A 332 26.01 -10.65 41.14
C PRO A 332 26.35 -11.96 40.43
N LEU A 333 27.58 -12.07 39.94
CA LEU A 333 28.13 -13.33 39.45
C LEU A 333 28.43 -14.27 40.63
N PRO A 334 28.49 -15.60 40.41
CA PRO A 334 28.93 -16.54 41.44
C PRO A 334 30.27 -16.11 42.04
N ALA A 335 30.44 -16.25 43.35
CA ALA A 335 31.68 -15.87 44.02
C ALA A 335 32.85 -16.76 43.59
N GLY A 336 34.04 -16.15 43.50
CA GLY A 336 35.31 -16.86 43.35
C GLY A 336 36.11 -16.84 44.65
N ALA A 337 37.26 -17.51 44.66
CA ALA A 337 38.21 -17.46 45.77
C ALA A 337 39.63 -17.19 45.26
N VAL A 338 40.45 -16.52 46.07
CA VAL A 338 41.87 -16.32 45.77
C VAL A 338 42.56 -17.67 45.54
N ASP A 339 43.43 -17.73 44.53
CA ASP A 339 44.21 -18.90 44.11
C ASP A 339 43.38 -20.10 43.61
N VAL A 340 42.06 -19.93 43.42
CA VAL A 340 41.17 -20.95 42.83
C VAL A 340 40.79 -20.56 41.41
N ALA A 341 40.92 -21.49 40.46
CA ALA A 341 40.51 -21.24 39.08
C ALA A 341 39.03 -20.87 39.01
N TYR A 342 38.74 -19.76 38.33
CA TYR A 342 37.40 -19.24 38.10
C TYR A 342 37.09 -19.27 36.60
N SER A 343 35.88 -19.65 36.23
CA SER A 343 35.39 -19.59 34.84
C SER A 343 33.89 -19.37 34.83
N GLN A 344 33.47 -18.29 34.19
CA GLN A 344 32.06 -17.93 34.03
C GLN A 344 31.82 -17.45 32.60
N THR A 345 30.93 -18.12 31.87
CA THR A 345 30.46 -17.67 30.57
C THR A 345 29.31 -16.67 30.73
N LEU A 346 29.46 -15.50 30.11
CA LEU A 346 28.40 -14.51 29.99
C LEU A 346 27.54 -14.80 28.77
N THR A 347 26.24 -14.57 28.90
CA THR A 347 25.24 -14.91 27.89
C THR A 347 24.43 -13.68 27.49
N VAL A 348 23.92 -13.70 26.26
CA VAL A 348 23.01 -12.68 25.71
C VAL A 348 21.74 -13.33 25.17
N SER A 349 20.70 -12.51 25.08
CA SER A 349 19.48 -12.78 24.32
C SER A 349 19.26 -11.70 23.26
N GLY A 350 18.71 -12.10 22.11
CA GLY A 350 18.52 -11.23 20.95
C GLY A 350 19.82 -10.82 20.26
N GLY A 351 19.76 -9.78 19.44
CA GLY A 351 20.84 -9.37 18.53
C GLY A 351 21.07 -10.36 17.39
N MET A 352 22.11 -10.10 16.59
CA MET A 352 22.55 -10.98 15.50
C MET A 352 23.99 -11.46 15.73
N PRO A 353 24.23 -12.79 15.88
CA PRO A 353 25.58 -13.31 16.07
C PRO A 353 26.48 -13.05 14.84
N PRO A 354 27.83 -13.02 15.01
CA PRO A 354 28.57 -13.25 16.24
C PRO A 354 28.52 -12.07 17.23
N TYR A 355 28.79 -12.39 18.50
CA TYR A 355 28.88 -11.39 19.59
C TYR A 355 30.35 -11.13 19.97
N ASN A 356 30.68 -9.88 20.23
CA ASN A 356 32.00 -9.48 20.70
C ASN A 356 31.89 -8.79 22.06
N TRP A 357 32.61 -9.32 23.05
CA TRP A 357 32.60 -8.84 24.42
C TRP A 357 33.85 -8.06 24.76
N LEU A 358 33.70 -7.00 25.55
CA LEU A 358 34.81 -6.23 26.09
C LEU A 358 34.48 -5.65 27.46
N LEU A 359 35.52 -5.32 28.23
CA LEU A 359 35.39 -4.58 29.47
C LEU A 359 35.19 -3.09 29.14
N ALA A 360 34.02 -2.56 29.44
CA ALA A 360 33.67 -1.16 29.14
C ALA A 360 34.17 -0.21 30.22
N SER A 361 34.05 -0.60 31.49
CA SER A 361 34.50 0.19 32.64
C SER A 361 34.67 -0.67 33.89
N GLY A 362 35.37 -0.13 34.90
CA GLY A 362 35.72 -0.84 36.12
C GLY A 362 37.00 -1.66 35.97
N ALA A 363 37.24 -2.54 36.94
CA ALA A 363 38.40 -3.43 36.92
C ALA A 363 37.94 -4.86 37.25
N LEU A 364 38.47 -5.83 36.51
CA LEU A 364 38.35 -7.24 36.86
C LEU A 364 39.26 -7.55 38.06
N PRO A 365 38.94 -8.58 38.88
CA PRO A 365 39.89 -9.09 39.87
C PRO A 365 41.24 -9.42 39.22
N GLY A 366 42.33 -9.11 39.92
CA GLY A 366 43.67 -9.44 39.45
C GLY A 366 43.79 -10.93 39.13
N GLY A 367 44.30 -11.28 37.94
CA GLY A 367 44.40 -12.66 37.48
C GLY A 367 43.18 -13.19 36.70
N LEU A 368 42.10 -12.41 36.57
CA LEU A 368 40.98 -12.71 35.66
C LEU A 368 41.04 -11.88 34.37
N THR A 369 40.60 -12.49 33.27
CA THR A 369 40.46 -11.83 31.96
C THR A 369 39.09 -12.14 31.35
N LEU A 370 38.55 -11.21 30.56
CA LEU A 370 37.34 -11.42 29.77
C LEU A 370 37.75 -11.68 28.31
N SER A 371 37.36 -12.84 27.78
CA SER A 371 37.56 -13.14 26.36
C SER A 371 36.54 -12.41 25.47
N SER A 372 36.87 -12.22 24.20
CA SER A 372 35.93 -11.67 23.20
C SER A 372 34.69 -12.54 22.99
N GLY A 373 34.75 -13.83 23.36
CA GLY A 373 33.62 -14.75 23.38
C GLY A 373 32.77 -14.68 24.66
N GLY A 374 33.06 -13.76 25.58
CA GLY A 374 32.28 -13.55 26.80
C GLY A 374 32.60 -14.49 27.95
N VAL A 375 33.77 -15.14 27.96
CA VAL A 375 34.21 -15.99 29.07
C VAL A 375 35.10 -15.19 30.00
N LEU A 376 34.66 -15.02 31.25
CA LEU A 376 35.46 -14.46 32.34
C LEU A 376 36.20 -15.59 33.05
N SER A 377 37.53 -15.66 32.91
CA SER A 377 38.31 -16.78 33.44
C SER A 377 39.71 -16.41 33.89
N GLY A 378 40.28 -17.22 34.78
CA GLY A 378 41.64 -17.10 35.30
C GLY A 378 41.73 -17.54 36.76
N THR A 379 42.77 -17.11 37.46
CA THR A 379 42.97 -17.40 38.89
C THR A 379 43.07 -16.07 39.65
N PRO A 380 42.05 -15.69 40.44
CA PRO A 380 42.07 -14.44 41.19
C PRO A 380 43.22 -14.38 42.21
N THR A 381 43.91 -13.25 42.31
CA THR A 381 45.02 -13.09 43.27
C THR A 381 44.66 -12.25 44.49
N ASN A 382 43.60 -11.44 44.41
CA ASN A 382 43.23 -10.48 45.45
C ASN A 382 41.78 -10.68 45.85
N ALA A 383 41.53 -10.76 47.16
CA ALA A 383 40.19 -10.80 47.72
C ALA A 383 39.50 -9.42 47.65
N GLY A 384 38.18 -9.42 47.59
CA GLY A 384 37.38 -8.19 47.61
C GLY A 384 36.13 -8.25 46.73
N GLY A 385 35.35 -7.17 46.76
CA GLY A 385 34.23 -6.95 45.85
C GLY A 385 34.66 -6.14 44.63
N PHE A 386 34.35 -6.65 43.44
CA PHE A 386 34.72 -6.03 42.17
C PHE A 386 33.46 -5.70 41.38
N ASN A 387 33.30 -4.42 41.03
CA ASN A 387 32.23 -3.95 40.16
C ASN A 387 32.81 -3.57 38.80
N PHE A 388 32.24 -4.12 37.74
CA PHE A 388 32.69 -3.85 36.38
C PHE A 388 31.51 -3.85 35.41
N THR A 389 31.64 -3.12 34.31
CA THR A 389 30.65 -3.09 33.24
C THR A 389 31.24 -3.77 32.02
N VAL A 390 30.53 -4.77 31.50
CA VAL A 390 30.86 -5.37 30.21
C VAL A 390 29.99 -4.73 29.13
N GLN A 391 30.56 -4.64 27.94
CA GLN A 391 29.87 -4.29 26.72
C GLN A 391 29.84 -5.51 25.81
N VAL A 392 28.71 -5.70 25.13
CA VAL A 392 28.59 -6.67 24.06
C VAL A 392 28.05 -5.98 22.82
N THR A 393 28.69 -6.28 21.70
CA THR A 393 28.31 -5.81 20.37
C THR A 393 27.92 -7.00 19.51
N ASP A 394 26.87 -6.85 18.70
CA ASP A 394 26.47 -7.86 17.72
C ASP A 394 26.96 -7.53 16.29
N ALA A 395 26.67 -8.41 15.33
CA ALA A 395 27.09 -8.26 13.93
C ALA A 395 26.49 -7.02 13.22
N THR A 396 25.43 -6.43 13.76
CA THR A 396 24.78 -5.23 13.22
C THR A 396 25.23 -3.94 13.92
N SER A 397 26.29 -4.02 14.74
CA SER A 397 26.76 -2.93 15.61
C SER A 397 25.77 -2.52 16.70
N ALA A 398 24.77 -3.36 17.00
CA ALA A 398 23.92 -3.12 18.17
C ALA A 398 24.75 -3.33 19.44
N LEU A 399 24.59 -2.43 20.40
CA LEU A 399 25.42 -2.33 21.59
C LEU A 399 24.57 -2.34 22.84
N THR A 400 24.97 -3.14 23.83
CA THR A 400 24.40 -3.05 25.19
C THR A 400 25.50 -3.20 26.22
N ASN A 401 25.29 -2.58 27.38
CA ASN A 401 26.17 -2.65 28.54
C ASN A 401 25.44 -3.33 29.70
N LYS A 402 26.15 -4.07 30.54
CA LYS A 402 25.62 -4.57 31.82
C LYS A 402 26.67 -4.52 32.90
N ALA A 403 26.29 -3.97 34.06
CA ALA A 403 27.10 -3.98 35.26
C ALA A 403 27.01 -5.32 35.97
N PHE A 404 28.16 -5.83 36.41
CA PHE A 404 28.31 -7.04 37.20
C PHE A 404 29.04 -6.71 38.52
N ALA A 405 28.63 -7.41 39.57
CA ALA A 405 29.37 -7.51 40.81
C ALA A 405 29.93 -8.93 40.94
N LEU A 406 31.20 -9.05 41.33
CA LEU A 406 31.87 -10.31 41.61
C LEU A 406 32.62 -10.20 42.93
N THR A 407 32.36 -11.12 43.84
CA THR A 407 33.10 -11.25 45.10
C THR A 407 34.19 -12.30 44.94
N ILE A 408 35.41 -11.94 45.29
CA ILE A 408 36.52 -12.89 45.47
C ILE A 408 36.77 -13.05 46.96
N ASP A 409 36.56 -14.25 47.45
CA ASP A 409 36.80 -14.63 48.83
C ASP A 409 38.29 -14.71 49.15
N SER A 410 38.67 -14.21 50.33
CA SER A 410 40.01 -14.39 50.87
C SER A 410 40.38 -15.86 50.98
N PRO A 411 41.67 -16.22 50.80
CA PRO A 411 42.10 -17.58 51.03
C PRO A 411 41.83 -17.93 52.49
N LEU A 412 41.48 -19.20 52.72
CA LEU A 412 41.25 -19.70 54.06
C LEU A 412 42.57 -19.76 54.84
N GLN A 413 42.68 -18.97 55.91
CA GLN A 413 43.91 -18.87 56.69
C GLN A 413 43.65 -18.84 58.19
N ILE A 414 44.58 -19.41 58.95
CA ILE A 414 44.66 -19.24 60.39
C ILE A 414 45.24 -17.84 60.65
N ALA A 415 44.45 -16.98 61.29
CA ALA A 415 44.76 -15.58 61.54
C ALA A 415 45.73 -15.36 62.70
N SER A 416 45.63 -16.17 63.76
CA SER A 416 46.53 -16.09 64.91
C SER A 416 46.69 -17.44 65.60
N VAL A 417 47.84 -17.61 66.27
CA VAL A 417 48.14 -18.76 67.13
C VAL A 417 48.76 -18.25 68.41
N ASN A 418 48.16 -18.56 69.56
CA ASN A 418 48.63 -18.13 70.87
C ASN A 418 48.70 -19.31 71.83
N LEU A 419 49.65 -19.27 72.77
CA LEU A 419 49.70 -20.20 73.90
C LEU A 419 49.05 -19.55 75.12
N VAL A 420 48.08 -20.23 75.72
CA VAL A 420 47.39 -19.78 76.93
C VAL A 420 47.44 -20.91 77.95
N GLY A 421 48.30 -20.80 78.96
CA GLY A 421 48.53 -21.88 79.93
C GLY A 421 49.05 -23.15 79.24
N ASN A 422 48.27 -24.24 79.31
CA ASN A 422 48.59 -25.53 78.67
C ASN A 422 47.77 -25.78 77.38
N GLU A 423 47.26 -24.73 76.74
CA GLU A 423 46.47 -24.82 75.51
C GLU A 423 47.09 -24.00 74.37
N VAL A 424 46.88 -24.48 73.15
CA VAL A 424 47.11 -23.74 71.91
C VAL A 424 45.78 -23.22 71.40
N HIS A 425 45.70 -21.91 71.19
CA HIS A 425 44.52 -21.20 70.70
C HIS A 425 44.78 -20.73 69.28
N PHE A 426 44.00 -21.23 68.32
CA PHE A 426 44.05 -20.82 66.92
C PHE A 426 42.81 -20.02 66.58
N GLN A 427 42.98 -18.92 65.87
CA GLN A 427 41.85 -18.12 65.40
C GLN A 427 41.81 -18.08 63.88
N PHE A 428 40.62 -18.09 63.32
CA PHE A 428 40.37 -17.81 61.91
C PHE A 428 39.04 -17.09 61.74
N THR A 429 38.85 -16.40 60.61
CA THR A 429 37.58 -15.77 60.29
C THR A 429 36.78 -16.72 59.39
N ALA A 430 35.67 -17.25 59.90
CA ALA A 430 34.73 -18.04 59.12
C ALA A 430 33.91 -17.12 58.22
N GLN A 431 33.73 -17.49 56.95
CA GLN A 431 32.81 -16.80 56.04
C GLN A 431 31.38 -17.28 56.26
N ALA A 432 30.42 -16.42 55.90
CA ALA A 432 29.02 -16.78 55.94
C ALA A 432 28.73 -17.99 55.04
N ASP A 433 27.75 -18.81 55.46
CA ASP A 433 27.20 -19.97 54.77
C ASP A 433 28.21 -21.07 54.39
N ARG A 434 29.38 -21.07 55.02
CA ARG A 434 30.46 -22.03 54.72
C ARG A 434 30.85 -22.84 55.95
N ALA A 435 30.89 -24.17 55.79
CA ALA A 435 31.35 -25.08 56.83
C ALA A 435 32.88 -25.17 56.85
N TYR A 436 33.45 -25.46 58.02
CA TYR A 436 34.89 -25.55 58.23
C TYR A 436 35.25 -26.76 59.08
N ALA A 437 36.43 -27.33 58.86
CA ALA A 437 37.04 -28.34 59.70
C ALA A 437 38.45 -27.90 60.08
N VAL A 438 38.77 -27.97 61.37
CA VAL A 438 40.15 -27.90 61.86
C VAL A 438 40.62 -29.31 62.10
N GLU A 439 41.77 -29.63 61.51
CA GLU A 439 42.37 -30.95 61.59
C GLU A 439 43.81 -30.82 62.09
N PHE A 440 44.31 -31.86 62.75
CA PHE A 440 45.68 -31.96 63.22
C PHE A 440 46.34 -33.28 62.82
N ARG A 441 47.67 -33.31 62.83
CA ARG A 441 48.48 -34.54 62.69
C ARG A 441 49.86 -34.38 63.33
N ALA A 442 50.53 -35.50 63.61
CA ALA A 442 51.83 -35.50 64.31
C ALA A 442 53.05 -35.18 63.40
N SER A 443 52.92 -35.26 62.07
CA SER A 443 54.02 -35.06 61.12
C SER A 443 53.54 -34.32 59.87
N LEU A 444 54.35 -33.39 59.33
CA LEU A 444 54.06 -32.78 58.03
C LEU A 444 54.27 -33.75 56.86
N ALA A 445 55.13 -34.75 57.03
CA ALA A 445 55.55 -35.64 55.95
C ALA A 445 54.67 -36.89 55.81
N SER A 446 53.95 -37.29 56.86
CA SER A 446 53.22 -38.56 56.91
C SER A 446 52.11 -38.58 57.96
N GLY A 447 51.21 -39.57 57.85
CA GLY A 447 50.10 -39.77 58.78
C GLY A 447 48.79 -39.08 58.35
N ASP A 448 47.69 -39.65 58.82
CA ASP A 448 46.34 -39.16 58.52
C ASP A 448 46.01 -37.89 59.32
N TRP A 449 45.26 -37.01 58.69
CA TRP A 449 44.69 -35.85 59.36
C TRP A 449 43.52 -36.30 60.24
N GLN A 450 43.56 -35.91 61.51
CA GLN A 450 42.51 -36.16 62.48
C GLN A 450 41.68 -34.89 62.67
N THR A 451 40.35 -35.00 62.65
CA THR A 451 39.48 -33.86 62.91
C THR A 451 39.58 -33.46 64.38
N LEU A 452 39.97 -32.21 64.62
CA LEU A 452 39.89 -31.59 65.94
C LEU A 452 38.46 -31.11 66.19
N THR A 453 37.94 -30.27 65.28
CA THR A 453 36.61 -29.66 65.41
C THR A 453 36.01 -29.39 64.03
N ASN A 454 34.69 -29.57 63.91
CA ASN A 454 33.90 -29.14 62.75
C ASN A 454 33.00 -27.96 63.13
N PHE A 455 32.88 -27.02 62.21
CA PHE A 455 32.01 -25.86 62.30
C PHE A 455 30.99 -25.94 61.18
N SER A 456 29.70 -25.92 61.55
CA SER A 456 28.63 -25.75 60.58
C SER A 456 28.69 -24.36 59.95
N ALA A 457 28.12 -24.23 58.76
CA ALA A 457 27.89 -22.95 58.11
C ALA A 457 27.22 -21.95 59.06
N GLN A 458 27.81 -20.76 59.17
CA GLN A 458 27.32 -19.65 60.00
C GLN A 458 26.60 -18.63 59.13
N ALA A 459 25.51 -18.02 59.58
CA ALA A 459 24.76 -17.05 58.76
C ALA A 459 25.51 -15.73 58.49
N THR A 460 26.58 -15.45 59.24
CA THR A 460 27.40 -14.23 59.10
C THR A 460 28.87 -14.56 59.27
N SER A 461 29.74 -13.69 58.78
CA SER A 461 31.18 -13.78 59.04
C SER A 461 31.48 -13.63 60.53
N THR A 462 32.25 -14.56 61.11
CA THR A 462 32.57 -14.59 62.55
C THR A 462 34.01 -15.02 62.80
N ASN A 463 34.65 -14.41 63.80
CA ASN A 463 35.92 -14.92 64.31
C ASN A 463 35.70 -16.17 65.15
N VAL A 464 36.33 -17.27 64.76
CA VAL A 464 36.28 -18.56 65.43
C VAL A 464 37.58 -18.76 66.19
N THR A 465 37.49 -19.15 67.47
CA THR A 465 38.64 -19.58 68.28
C THR A 465 38.53 -21.08 68.51
N VAL A 466 39.63 -21.80 68.25
CA VAL A 466 39.74 -23.25 68.44
C VAL A 466 40.88 -23.52 69.42
N THR A 467 40.62 -24.34 70.42
CA THR A 467 41.59 -24.70 71.47
C THR A 467 41.98 -26.15 71.35
N ASP A 468 43.27 -26.45 71.52
CA ASP A 468 43.80 -27.81 71.69
C ASP A 468 44.77 -27.84 72.88
N LEU A 469 44.86 -28.97 73.58
CA LEU A 469 45.80 -29.14 74.68
C LEU A 469 47.22 -29.31 74.15
N ILE A 470 48.21 -28.70 74.81
CA ILE A 470 49.62 -28.88 74.46
C ILE A 470 49.98 -30.36 74.67
N SER A 471 50.48 -30.97 73.59
CA SER A 471 50.91 -32.36 73.52
C SER A 471 52.43 -32.46 73.58
N SER A 472 52.95 -33.53 74.19
CA SER A 472 54.39 -33.84 74.18
C SER A 472 54.92 -34.20 72.79
N VAL A 473 54.02 -34.57 71.87
CA VAL A 473 54.31 -34.77 70.45
C VAL A 473 53.90 -33.52 69.67
N ALA A 474 54.79 -33.03 68.79
CA ALA A 474 54.50 -31.91 67.90
C ALA A 474 53.26 -32.18 67.04
N ARG A 475 52.37 -31.18 66.93
CA ARG A 475 51.17 -31.24 66.10
C ARG A 475 51.21 -30.15 65.04
N PHE A 476 50.80 -30.50 63.84
CA PHE A 476 50.56 -29.59 62.72
C PHE A 476 49.07 -29.47 62.51
N TYR A 477 48.59 -28.26 62.28
CA TYR A 477 47.17 -27.95 62.14
C TYR A 477 46.90 -27.46 60.72
N ARG A 478 45.73 -27.80 60.19
CA ARG A 478 45.19 -27.16 58.99
C ARG A 478 43.74 -26.80 59.18
N LEU A 479 43.35 -25.75 58.50
CA LEU A 479 41.97 -25.35 58.34
C LEU A 479 41.55 -25.70 56.91
N ARG A 480 40.42 -26.40 56.76
CA ARG A 480 39.87 -26.74 55.45
C ARG A 480 38.37 -26.49 55.42
N THR A 481 37.84 -26.30 54.23
CA THR A 481 36.40 -26.41 53.97
C THR A 481 36.10 -27.88 53.67
N PRO A 482 35.15 -28.52 54.37
CA PRO A 482 34.81 -29.94 54.22
C PRO A 482 34.55 -30.39 52.79
#